data_AF-A0A7S3DPB3-F1
#
_entry.id   AF-A0A7S3DPB3-F1
#
_cell.length_a   1.000
_cell.length_b   1.000
_cell.length_c   1.000
_cell.angle_alpha   90.00
_cell.angle_beta   90.00
_cell.angle_gamma   90.00
#
_symmetry.space_group_name_H-M   'P 1'
#
loop_
_entity.id
_entity.type
_entity.pdbx_description
1 polymer ?
#
loop_
_entity_poly.entity_id
_entity_poly.type
_entity_poly.pdbx_seq_one_letter_code
_entity_poly.pdbx_strand_id
1 'polypeptide(L)'
;KEPALAAVKAEQADLDKKVNLDEKALKKALKKAASHQDELEKIQADLETSESDLKVLEDEYERVKEAATRVKWTAAQEEEYEQVKRQAKAASARHVTTVQQSTRKLNSAKTAVSNAEKNLEQAQAQLNTVHGQAQEFQERKQKLSKTLDQTKGDLTTTEKSLVELQKNQRAASRRKQELDLALEGVQSKLRDAKAVLRKNKDEERLLQTVKNLKTFTSTGVYGRLADLCRPVHKQYNLAVTVAAGKDMDAIVVDTPQTAQTCIQYLREQRVGTATFLPLSQIQIPSHESTQHLRAMVEQDDRFRLAMDIITVTDEHPNVDLQKAVQYAVGNTVVSDDLPSARDLCYNRNHRIKAVTLQGAVISKAGTMTGGVTRDENSKGRWRNVEVEKLQTEFDTLSRERAELDHDESQPQQDLQDLQNKLGGLRNRTQFIQTDMEYSQQQHLEKLAQIKNLEKQISKMKKDLEKAEDIVERTDEEVEKAREAVHAAEEEHLQPFRERTGLTDLKAYDQAMGKSREEFQE
;
A
#
# COMPACT_ATOMS: atom_id res chain seq x y z
N LYS A 1 11.35 -8.76 -18.34
CA LYS A 1 11.53 -7.57 -19.21
C LYS A 1 11.51 -6.25 -18.42
N GLU A 2 10.84 -6.18 -17.27
CA GLU A 2 10.78 -4.96 -16.44
C GLU A 2 12.09 -4.52 -15.75
N PRO A 3 12.99 -5.40 -15.24
CA PRO A 3 14.20 -4.93 -14.56
C PRO A 3 15.22 -4.27 -15.50
N ALA A 4 15.26 -4.69 -16.77
CA ALA A 4 16.10 -4.06 -17.79
C ALA A 4 15.62 -2.65 -18.15
N LEU A 5 14.30 -2.43 -18.17
CA LEU A 5 13.71 -1.11 -18.45
C LEU A 5 13.97 -0.12 -17.29
N ALA A 6 13.96 -0.62 -16.05
CA ALA A 6 14.30 0.18 -14.87
C ALA A 6 15.79 0.59 -14.84
N ALA A 7 16.69 -0.33 -15.21
CA ALA A 7 18.12 -0.05 -15.32
C ALA A 7 18.43 1.02 -16.38
N VAL A 8 17.81 0.91 -17.57
CA VAL A 8 17.98 1.90 -18.66
C VAL A 8 17.41 3.26 -18.27
N LYS A 9 16.28 3.32 -17.54
CA LYS A 9 15.72 4.59 -17.04
C LYS A 9 16.60 5.24 -15.96
N ALA A 10 17.24 4.44 -15.11
CA ALA A 10 18.19 4.95 -14.12
C ALA A 10 19.45 5.52 -14.81
N GLU A 11 19.95 4.81 -15.82
CA GLU A 11 21.10 5.24 -16.62
C GLU A 11 20.80 6.52 -17.43
N GLN A 12 19.60 6.63 -18.03
CA GLN A 12 19.13 7.87 -18.64
C GLN A 12 19.06 9.03 -17.64
N ALA A 13 18.51 8.80 -16.44
CA ALA A 13 18.41 9.84 -15.42
C ALA A 13 19.78 10.31 -14.92
N ASP A 14 20.78 9.43 -14.87
CA ASP A 14 22.15 9.81 -14.49
C ASP A 14 22.91 10.50 -15.64
N LEU A 15 22.64 10.14 -16.90
CA LEU A 15 23.10 10.89 -18.06
C LEU A 15 22.48 12.29 -18.11
N ASP A 16 21.18 12.43 -17.87
CA ASP A 16 20.49 13.74 -17.84
C ASP A 16 21.02 14.64 -16.72
N LYS A 17 21.40 14.07 -15.57
CA LYS A 17 22.08 14.82 -14.51
C LYS A 17 23.47 15.28 -14.94
N LYS A 18 24.25 14.42 -15.61
CA LYS A 18 25.58 14.78 -16.15
C LYS A 18 25.47 15.88 -17.20
N VAL A 19 24.55 15.74 -18.15
CA VAL A 19 24.28 16.76 -19.18
C VAL A 19 23.89 18.09 -18.55
N ASN A 20 23.01 18.11 -17.54
CA ASN A 20 22.65 19.34 -16.83
C ASN A 20 23.82 19.96 -16.04
N LEU A 21 24.71 19.15 -15.47
CA LEU A 21 25.92 19.62 -14.81
C LEU A 21 26.89 20.24 -15.81
N ASP A 22 27.10 19.58 -16.95
CA ASP A 22 27.98 20.04 -18.02
C ASP A 22 27.43 21.30 -18.70
N GLU A 23 26.11 21.41 -18.91
CA GLU A 23 25.46 22.64 -19.40
C GLU A 23 25.63 23.81 -18.43
N LYS A 24 25.53 23.57 -17.12
CA LYS A 24 25.78 24.60 -16.10
C LYS A 24 27.25 25.01 -16.08
N ALA A 25 28.18 24.05 -16.20
CA ALA A 25 29.60 24.32 -16.30
C ALA A 25 29.94 25.12 -17.56
N LEU A 26 29.36 24.77 -18.70
CA LEU A 26 29.51 25.48 -19.98
C LEU A 26 28.97 26.91 -19.90
N LYS A 27 27.77 27.12 -19.33
CA LYS A 27 27.22 28.47 -19.11
C LYS A 27 28.12 29.32 -18.20
N LYS A 28 28.73 28.73 -17.18
CA LYS A 28 29.67 29.42 -16.29
C LYS A 28 30.98 29.76 -17.01
N ALA A 29 31.49 28.85 -17.84
CA ALA A 29 32.67 29.07 -18.67
C ALA A 29 32.44 30.17 -19.72
N LEU A 30 31.28 30.17 -20.40
CA LEU A 30 30.91 31.22 -21.37
C LEU A 30 30.77 32.60 -20.71
N LYS A 31 30.20 32.68 -19.51
CA LYS A 31 30.16 33.95 -18.75
C LYS A 31 31.56 34.46 -18.37
N LYS A 32 32.48 33.55 -17.99
CA LYS A 32 33.87 33.92 -17.72
C LYS A 32 34.60 34.36 -18.99
N ALA A 33 34.38 33.67 -20.11
CA ALA A 33 34.95 34.05 -21.40
C ALA A 33 34.46 35.44 -21.84
N ALA A 34 33.18 35.75 -21.68
CA ALA A 34 32.64 37.09 -21.95
C ALA A 34 33.25 38.16 -21.04
N SER A 35 33.39 37.89 -19.73
CA SER A 35 34.08 38.80 -18.79
C SER A 35 35.53 39.08 -19.19
N HIS A 36 36.27 38.05 -19.60
CA HIS A 36 37.66 38.20 -20.04
C HIS A 36 37.77 38.90 -21.40
N GLN A 37 36.77 38.76 -22.28
CA GLN A 37 36.69 39.51 -23.53
C GLN A 37 36.50 41.01 -23.25
N ASP A 38 35.58 41.37 -22.35
CA ASP A 38 35.37 42.76 -21.93
C ASP A 38 36.61 43.34 -21.24
N GLU A 39 37.33 42.55 -20.44
CA GLU A 39 38.61 42.93 -19.83
C GLU A 39 39.71 43.14 -20.88
N LEU A 40 39.80 42.27 -21.89
CA LEU A 40 40.76 42.40 -23.00
C LEU A 40 40.49 43.65 -23.84
N GLU A 41 39.22 43.96 -24.14
CA GLU A 41 38.85 45.17 -24.87
C GLU A 41 39.21 46.43 -24.08
N LYS A 42 39.01 46.42 -22.75
CA LYS A 42 39.47 47.52 -21.88
C LYS A 42 40.99 47.66 -21.86
N ILE A 43 41.71 46.56 -21.70
CA ILE A 43 43.18 46.57 -21.71
C ILE A 43 43.72 47.02 -23.08
N GLN A 44 43.07 46.65 -24.19
CA GLN A 44 43.43 47.12 -25.52
C GLN A 44 43.17 48.62 -25.68
N ALA A 45 42.03 49.12 -25.20
CA ALA A 45 41.75 50.56 -25.19
C ALA A 45 42.76 51.32 -24.32
N ASP A 46 43.08 50.81 -23.13
CA ASP A 46 44.08 51.40 -22.23
C ASP A 46 45.50 51.36 -22.83
N LEU A 47 45.82 50.31 -23.60
CA LEU A 47 47.09 50.17 -24.32
C LEU A 47 47.14 51.15 -25.50
N GLU A 48 46.09 51.28 -26.30
CA GLU A 48 46.01 52.27 -27.39
C GLU A 48 46.12 53.70 -26.83
N THR A 49 45.47 53.96 -25.68
CA THR A 49 45.55 55.26 -25.00
C THR A 49 46.98 55.51 -24.51
N SER A 50 47.61 54.52 -23.85
CA SER A 50 49.00 54.61 -23.39
C SER A 50 50.00 54.74 -24.54
N GLU A 51 49.77 54.09 -25.69
CA GLU A 51 50.60 54.22 -26.89
C GLU A 51 50.41 55.58 -27.56
N SER A 52 49.19 56.13 -27.55
CA SER A 52 48.92 57.51 -27.95
C SER A 52 49.65 58.50 -27.04
N ASP A 53 49.55 58.30 -25.72
CA ASP A 53 50.21 59.14 -24.73
C ASP A 53 51.73 59.03 -24.85
N LEU A 54 52.28 57.84 -25.11
CA LEU A 54 53.69 57.62 -25.40
C LEU A 54 54.13 58.35 -26.67
N LYS A 55 53.34 58.31 -27.74
CA LYS A 55 53.65 59.07 -28.98
C LYS A 55 53.59 60.58 -28.75
N VAL A 56 52.62 61.07 -28.00
CA VAL A 56 52.55 62.49 -27.62
C VAL A 56 53.77 62.86 -26.79
N LEU A 57 54.16 62.02 -25.84
CA LEU A 57 55.34 62.23 -25.00
C LEU A 57 56.65 62.13 -25.80
N GLU A 58 56.74 61.25 -26.79
CA GLU A 58 57.88 61.12 -27.71
C GLU A 58 57.98 62.31 -28.67
N ASP A 59 56.86 62.79 -29.20
CA ASP A 59 56.79 64.00 -30.02
C ASP A 59 57.10 65.26 -29.20
N GLU A 60 56.63 65.34 -27.95
CA GLU A 60 57.02 66.38 -26.99
C GLU A 60 58.50 66.28 -26.65
N TYR A 61 59.02 65.08 -26.43
CA TYR A 61 60.44 64.84 -26.15
C TYR A 61 61.33 65.22 -27.34
N GLU A 62 60.98 64.87 -28.58
CA GLU A 62 61.73 65.27 -29.77
C GLU A 62 61.62 66.78 -30.03
N ARG A 63 60.46 67.41 -29.81
CA ARG A 63 60.33 68.88 -29.83
C ARG A 63 61.20 69.56 -28.78
N VAL A 64 61.25 69.00 -27.57
CA VAL A 64 62.08 69.47 -26.46
C VAL A 64 63.57 69.28 -26.75
N LYS A 65 63.95 68.16 -27.36
CA LYS A 65 65.33 67.84 -27.76
C LYS A 65 65.80 68.73 -28.91
N GLU A 66 64.95 69.03 -29.89
CA GLU A 66 65.19 70.02 -30.95
C GLU A 66 65.26 71.46 -30.39
N ALA A 67 64.47 71.78 -29.37
CA ALA A 67 64.54 73.06 -28.66
C ALA A 67 65.83 73.17 -27.82
N ALA A 68 66.22 72.11 -27.10
CA ALA A 68 67.42 72.06 -26.26
C ALA A 68 68.72 72.14 -27.09
N THR A 69 68.76 71.52 -28.28
CA THR A 69 69.90 71.62 -29.21
C THR A 69 70.04 73.00 -29.87
N ARG A 70 68.97 73.81 -29.91
CA ARG A 70 68.98 75.20 -30.41
C ARG A 70 69.45 76.24 -29.39
N VAL A 71 69.40 75.93 -28.10
CA VAL A 71 69.87 76.87 -27.05
C VAL A 71 71.28 76.46 -26.63
N LYS A 72 72.30 77.06 -27.24
CA LYS A 72 73.66 77.03 -26.68
C LYS A 72 73.75 78.10 -25.59
N TRP A 73 73.68 77.67 -24.34
CA TRP A 73 73.87 78.53 -23.19
C TRP A 73 75.32 79.02 -23.16
N THR A 74 75.53 80.26 -22.75
CA THR A 74 76.85 80.70 -22.33
C THR A 74 77.15 80.11 -20.94
N ALA A 75 78.42 79.81 -20.63
CA ALA A 75 78.81 79.25 -19.32
C ALA A 75 78.28 80.07 -18.12
N ALA A 76 78.15 81.38 -18.29
CA ALA A 76 77.57 82.28 -17.29
C ALA A 76 76.05 82.08 -17.08
N GLN A 77 75.30 81.82 -18.15
CA GLN A 77 73.85 81.53 -18.03
C GLN A 77 73.61 80.16 -17.39
N GLU A 78 74.48 79.18 -17.66
CA GLU A 78 74.37 77.83 -17.10
C GLU A 78 74.69 77.82 -15.60
N GLU A 79 75.71 78.58 -15.17
CA GLU A 79 76.01 78.80 -13.76
C GLU A 79 74.88 79.54 -13.03
N GLU A 80 74.28 80.55 -13.68
CA GLU A 80 73.12 81.26 -13.14
C GLU A 80 71.90 80.33 -12.99
N TYR A 81 71.63 79.46 -13.95
CA TYR A 81 70.53 78.49 -13.82
C TYR A 81 70.79 77.44 -12.75
N GLU A 82 72.00 76.90 -12.64
CA GLU A 82 72.34 75.98 -11.54
C GLU A 82 72.22 76.68 -10.18
N GLN A 83 72.54 77.98 -10.09
CA GLN A 83 72.34 78.77 -8.87
C GLN A 83 70.85 78.99 -8.55
N VAL A 84 70.04 79.40 -9.53
CA VAL A 84 68.58 79.58 -9.38
C VAL A 84 67.90 78.25 -9.06
N LYS A 85 68.33 77.15 -9.68
CA LYS A 85 67.86 75.79 -9.39
C LYS A 85 68.22 75.34 -7.98
N ARG A 86 69.42 75.65 -7.48
CA ARG A 86 69.79 75.40 -6.07
C ARG A 86 68.94 76.21 -5.11
N GLN A 87 68.66 77.48 -5.43
CA GLN A 87 67.77 78.33 -4.62
C GLN A 87 66.33 77.81 -4.63
N ALA A 88 65.79 77.46 -5.80
CA ALA A 88 64.47 76.84 -5.95
C ALA A 88 64.36 75.53 -5.15
N LYS A 89 65.34 74.63 -5.25
CA LYS A 89 65.40 73.40 -4.46
C LYS A 89 65.52 73.65 -2.96
N ALA A 90 66.27 74.68 -2.54
CA ALA A 90 66.41 75.02 -1.12
C ALA A 90 65.10 75.61 -0.56
N ALA A 91 64.41 76.44 -1.33
CA ALA A 91 63.10 77.01 -0.99
C ALA A 91 62.01 75.93 -0.94
N SER A 92 62.02 74.99 -1.89
CA SER A 92 61.04 73.90 -1.97
C SER A 92 61.34 72.71 -1.03
N ALA A 93 62.56 72.57 -0.49
CA ALA A 93 62.98 71.43 0.33
C ALA A 93 62.05 71.11 1.52
N ARG A 94 61.52 72.14 2.19
CA ARG A 94 60.55 71.96 3.28
C ARG A 94 59.24 71.37 2.76
N HIS A 95 58.71 71.92 1.67
CA HIS A 95 57.48 71.44 1.02
C HIS A 95 57.65 70.03 0.44
N VAL A 96 58.81 69.70 -0.13
CA VAL A 96 59.14 68.34 -0.61
C VAL A 96 59.12 67.34 0.55
N THR A 97 59.65 67.71 1.71
CA THR A 97 59.58 66.86 2.91
C THR A 97 58.13 66.66 3.36
N THR A 98 57.30 67.71 3.31
CA THR A 98 55.86 67.61 3.58
C THR A 98 55.15 66.68 2.59
N VAL A 99 55.43 66.79 1.29
CA VAL A 99 54.91 65.87 0.25
C VAL A 99 55.27 64.42 0.57
N GLN A 100 56.53 64.14 0.92
CA GLN A 100 56.96 62.79 1.26
C GLN A 100 56.22 62.25 2.51
N GLN A 101 56.02 63.08 3.53
CA GLN A 101 55.29 62.71 4.74
C GLN A 101 53.81 62.44 4.44
N SER A 102 53.14 63.34 3.70
CA SER A 102 51.73 63.17 3.31
C SER A 102 51.55 61.97 2.38
N THR A 103 52.48 61.71 1.46
CA THR A 103 52.46 60.53 0.57
C THR A 103 52.58 59.23 1.38
N ARG A 104 53.41 59.18 2.42
CA ARG A 104 53.48 58.02 3.32
C ARG A 104 52.17 57.79 4.06
N LYS A 105 51.52 58.86 4.56
CA LYS A 105 50.20 58.78 5.19
C LYS A 105 49.14 58.28 4.22
N LEU A 106 49.11 58.83 3.00
CA LEU A 106 48.20 58.41 1.94
C LEU A 106 48.37 56.93 1.60
N ASN A 107 49.60 56.45 1.42
CA ASN A 107 49.86 55.03 1.14
C ASN A 107 49.43 54.12 2.31
N SER A 108 49.63 54.56 3.55
CA SER A 108 49.13 53.85 4.73
C SER A 108 47.59 53.81 4.77
N ALA A 109 46.92 54.91 4.42
CA ALA A 109 45.46 54.99 4.36
C ALA A 109 44.90 54.12 3.23
N LYS A 110 45.49 54.15 2.04
CA LYS A 110 45.15 53.26 0.90
C LYS A 110 45.31 51.78 1.26
N THR A 111 46.36 51.43 1.99
CA THR A 111 46.55 50.04 2.48
C THR A 111 45.47 49.65 3.50
N ALA A 112 45.05 50.57 4.37
CA ALA A 112 43.98 50.34 5.33
C ALA A 112 42.62 50.12 4.63
N VAL A 113 42.30 50.91 3.61
CA VAL A 113 41.12 50.73 2.74
C VAL A 113 41.15 49.35 2.08
N SER A 114 42.26 48.99 1.40
CA SER A 114 42.38 47.69 0.73
C SER A 114 42.19 46.50 1.69
N ASN A 115 42.70 46.60 2.93
CA ASN A 115 42.48 45.57 3.94
C ASN A 115 41.02 45.53 4.43
N ALA A 116 40.37 46.68 4.58
CA ALA A 116 38.96 46.77 4.95
C ALA A 116 38.04 46.20 3.85
N GLU A 117 38.33 46.47 2.58
CA GLU A 117 37.63 45.91 1.42
C GLU A 117 37.72 44.38 1.40
N LYS A 118 38.93 43.82 1.57
CA LYS A 118 39.12 42.35 1.62
C LYS A 118 38.35 41.70 2.77
N ASN A 119 38.36 42.32 3.94
CA ASN A 119 37.60 41.83 5.10
C ASN A 119 36.09 41.88 4.85
N LEU A 120 35.60 42.94 4.20
CA LEU A 120 34.20 43.10 3.82
C LEU A 120 33.79 42.04 2.80
N GLU A 121 34.61 41.80 1.77
CA GLU A 121 34.39 40.77 0.76
C GLU A 121 34.33 39.37 1.38
N GLN A 122 35.26 39.06 2.28
CA GLN A 122 35.27 37.79 3.01
C GLN A 122 34.01 37.60 3.86
N ALA A 123 33.58 38.64 4.59
CA ALA A 123 32.36 38.62 5.38
C ALA A 123 31.11 38.44 4.50
N GLN A 124 31.07 39.09 3.34
CA GLN A 124 29.98 38.96 2.38
C GLN A 124 29.93 37.56 1.75
N ALA A 125 31.09 36.95 1.45
CA ALA A 125 31.17 35.58 0.98
C ALA A 125 30.69 34.57 2.04
N GLN A 126 31.05 34.80 3.31
CA GLN A 126 30.53 34.02 4.44
C GLN A 126 29.01 34.18 4.57
N LEU A 127 28.48 35.39 4.46
CA LEU A 127 27.03 35.65 4.50
C LEU A 127 26.30 34.85 3.42
N ASN A 128 26.78 34.91 2.17
CA ASN A 128 26.19 34.17 1.05
C ASN A 128 26.20 32.65 1.29
N THR A 129 27.28 32.12 1.89
CA THR A 129 27.40 30.71 2.23
C THR A 129 26.36 30.29 3.29
N VAL A 130 26.22 31.09 4.36
CA VAL A 130 25.23 30.82 5.42
C VAL A 130 23.80 30.97 4.88
N HIS A 131 23.56 31.91 3.96
CA HIS A 131 22.29 32.03 3.25
C HIS A 131 21.94 30.76 2.46
N GLY A 132 22.91 30.20 1.74
CA GLY A 132 22.74 28.93 1.03
C GLY A 132 22.39 27.78 1.98
N GLN A 133 23.08 27.68 3.12
CA GLN A 133 22.77 26.68 4.16
C GLN A 133 21.36 26.85 4.75
N ALA A 134 20.94 28.09 5.04
CA ALA A 134 19.60 28.37 5.53
C ALA A 134 18.54 27.92 4.51
N GLN A 135 18.72 28.26 3.22
CA GLN A 135 17.80 27.84 2.18
C GLN A 135 17.74 26.31 2.05
N GLU A 136 18.86 25.60 2.15
CA GLU A 136 18.89 24.15 2.11
C GLU A 136 18.05 23.52 3.24
N PHE A 137 18.19 24.01 4.48
CA PHE A 137 17.36 23.55 5.60
C PHE A 137 15.87 23.90 5.42
N GLN A 138 15.56 25.03 4.81
CA GLN A 138 14.18 25.41 4.48
C GLN A 138 13.57 24.47 3.44
N GLU A 139 14.29 24.16 2.36
CA GLU A 139 13.86 23.22 1.32
C GLU A 139 13.72 21.79 1.88
N ARG A 140 14.67 21.36 2.72
CA ARG A 140 14.60 20.08 3.43
C ARG A 140 13.34 20.01 4.29
N LYS A 141 13.03 21.05 5.07
CA LYS A 141 11.80 21.12 5.87
C LYS A 141 10.54 21.00 5.02
N GLN A 142 10.47 21.66 3.87
CA GLN A 142 9.33 21.54 2.95
C GLN A 142 9.17 20.11 2.41
N LYS A 143 10.27 19.45 2.04
CA LYS A 143 10.27 18.05 1.57
C LYS A 143 9.82 17.09 2.69
N LEU A 144 10.34 17.29 3.90
CA LEU A 144 9.94 16.51 5.08
C LEU A 144 8.46 16.71 5.42
N SER A 145 7.94 17.94 5.34
CA SER A 145 6.50 18.22 5.56
C SER A 145 5.62 17.47 4.57
N LYS A 146 5.94 17.50 3.27
CA LYS A 146 5.18 16.75 2.26
C LYS A 146 5.21 15.25 2.52
N THR A 147 6.38 14.73 2.89
CA THR A 147 6.55 13.30 3.22
C THR A 147 5.77 12.93 4.48
N LEU A 148 5.72 13.82 5.48
CA LEU A 148 4.95 13.64 6.71
C LEU A 148 3.45 13.57 6.42
N ASP A 149 2.93 14.46 5.57
CA ASP A 149 1.51 14.47 5.21
C ASP A 149 1.12 13.20 4.44
N GLN A 150 1.97 12.74 3.52
CA GLN A 150 1.79 11.45 2.84
C GLN A 150 1.78 10.28 3.83
N THR A 151 2.79 10.21 4.71
CA THR A 151 2.90 9.12 5.71
C THR A 151 1.72 9.11 6.67
N LYS A 152 1.21 10.29 7.07
CA LYS A 152 -0.01 10.40 7.88
C LYS A 152 -1.25 9.93 7.12
N GLY A 153 -1.37 10.26 5.84
CA GLY A 153 -2.41 9.74 4.96
C GLY A 153 -2.41 8.21 4.96
N ASP A 154 -1.25 7.61 4.67
CA ASP A 154 -1.06 6.16 4.66
C ASP A 154 -1.36 5.51 6.02
N LEU A 155 -1.00 6.19 7.12
CA LEU A 155 -1.30 5.75 8.47
C LEU A 155 -2.82 5.69 8.70
N THR A 156 -3.56 6.74 8.34
CA THR A 156 -5.02 6.76 8.49
C THR A 156 -5.73 5.71 7.63
N THR A 157 -5.26 5.45 6.41
CA THR A 157 -5.83 4.41 5.55
C THR A 157 -5.54 3.01 6.09
N THR A 158 -4.32 2.79 6.61
CA THR A 158 -3.92 1.50 7.20
C THR A 158 -4.68 1.25 8.51
N GLU A 159 -4.89 2.27 9.34
CA GLU A 159 -5.71 2.17 10.57
C GLU A 159 -7.17 1.81 10.26
N LYS A 160 -7.78 2.45 9.25
CA LYS A 160 -9.14 2.11 8.80
C LYS A 160 -9.24 0.65 8.34
N SER A 161 -8.28 0.23 7.50
CA SER A 161 -8.22 -1.15 6.98
C SER A 161 -8.06 -2.16 8.12
N LEU A 162 -7.25 -1.85 9.13
CA LEU A 162 -7.04 -2.70 10.30
C LEU A 162 -8.32 -2.84 11.13
N VAL A 163 -9.05 -1.74 11.35
CA VAL A 163 -10.33 -1.77 12.07
C VAL A 163 -11.39 -2.58 11.32
N GLU A 164 -11.48 -2.43 10.00
CA GLU A 164 -12.40 -3.22 9.16
C GLU A 164 -12.06 -4.72 9.21
N LEU A 165 -10.77 -5.07 9.06
CA LEU A 165 -10.33 -6.46 9.10
C LEU A 165 -10.56 -7.09 10.49
N GLN A 166 -10.29 -6.36 11.57
CA GLN A 166 -10.60 -6.80 12.94
C GLN A 166 -12.10 -7.02 13.16
N LYS A 167 -12.95 -6.16 12.58
CA LYS A 167 -14.41 -6.32 12.63
C LYS A 167 -14.84 -7.60 11.89
N ASN A 168 -14.28 -7.84 10.70
CA ASN A 168 -14.57 -9.05 9.91
C ASN A 168 -14.11 -10.31 10.64
N GLN A 169 -12.92 -10.30 11.25
CA GLN A 169 -12.42 -11.42 12.06
C GLN A 169 -13.33 -11.72 13.26
N ARG A 170 -13.78 -10.68 13.98
CA ARG A 170 -14.74 -10.85 15.09
C ARG A 170 -16.07 -11.41 14.63
N ALA A 171 -16.56 -10.99 13.46
CA ALA A 171 -17.79 -11.52 12.88
C ALA A 171 -17.64 -13.00 12.48
N ALA A 172 -16.52 -13.36 11.83
CA ALA A 172 -16.20 -14.74 11.48
C ALA A 172 -16.08 -15.64 12.72
N SER A 173 -15.38 -15.17 13.76
CA SER A 173 -15.24 -15.88 15.04
C SER A 173 -16.59 -16.12 15.73
N ARG A 174 -17.50 -15.13 15.72
CA ARG A 174 -18.88 -15.30 16.21
C ARG A 174 -19.65 -16.34 15.41
N ARG A 175 -19.59 -16.26 14.08
CA ARG A 175 -20.27 -17.22 13.20
C ARG A 175 -19.77 -18.65 13.44
N LYS A 176 -18.48 -18.81 13.67
CA LYS A 176 -17.82 -20.07 14.05
C LYS A 176 -18.36 -20.62 15.37
N GLN A 177 -18.49 -19.80 16.41
CA GLN A 177 -19.11 -20.21 17.67
C GLN A 177 -20.58 -20.62 17.49
N GLU A 178 -21.35 -19.90 16.68
CA GLU A 178 -22.74 -20.24 16.37
C GLU A 178 -22.85 -21.61 15.67
N LEU A 179 -21.97 -21.86 14.69
CA LEU A 179 -21.92 -23.13 13.98
C LEU A 179 -21.44 -24.28 14.87
N ASP A 180 -20.47 -24.07 15.75
CA ASP A 180 -19.99 -25.09 16.70
C ASP A 180 -21.12 -25.51 17.66
N LEU A 181 -21.89 -24.54 18.19
CA LEU A 181 -23.07 -24.81 19.00
C LEU A 181 -24.17 -25.55 18.22
N ALA A 182 -24.41 -25.18 16.96
CA ALA A 182 -25.37 -25.85 16.10
C ALA A 182 -24.95 -27.30 15.81
N LEU A 183 -23.67 -27.53 15.52
CA LEU A 183 -23.09 -28.86 15.29
C LEU A 183 -23.20 -29.74 16.53
N GLU A 184 -22.88 -29.23 17.72
CA GLU A 184 -23.05 -29.96 18.98
C GLU A 184 -24.52 -30.35 19.20
N GLY A 185 -25.45 -29.42 18.91
CA GLY A 185 -26.89 -29.66 19.01
C GLY A 185 -27.38 -30.76 18.07
N VAL A 186 -27.00 -30.71 16.79
CA VAL A 186 -27.38 -31.72 15.78
C VAL A 186 -26.71 -33.07 16.09
N GLN A 187 -25.44 -33.07 16.49
CA GLN A 187 -24.70 -34.28 16.85
C GLN A 187 -25.31 -34.97 18.09
N SER A 188 -25.82 -34.20 19.05
CA SER A 188 -26.55 -34.74 20.21
C SER A 188 -27.85 -35.43 19.76
N LYS A 189 -28.68 -34.76 18.96
CA LYS A 189 -29.93 -35.33 18.40
C LYS A 189 -29.66 -36.60 17.59
N LEU A 190 -28.59 -36.60 16.80
CA LEU A 190 -28.19 -37.73 15.97
C LEU A 190 -27.68 -38.91 16.80
N ARG A 191 -26.96 -38.65 17.91
CA ARG A 191 -26.60 -39.68 18.90
C ARG A 191 -27.83 -40.31 19.53
N ASP A 192 -28.80 -39.50 19.96
CA ASP A 192 -30.04 -40.00 20.57
C ASP A 192 -30.85 -40.85 19.58
N ALA A 193 -31.01 -40.37 18.34
CA ALA A 193 -31.73 -41.09 17.30
C ALA A 193 -31.06 -42.43 16.94
N LYS A 194 -29.71 -42.46 16.85
CA LYS A 194 -28.95 -43.70 16.61
C LYS A 194 -28.98 -44.66 17.80
N ALA A 195 -28.97 -44.16 19.04
CA ALA A 195 -29.05 -44.99 20.24
C ALA A 195 -30.38 -45.74 20.34
N VAL A 196 -31.48 -45.13 19.88
CA VAL A 196 -32.78 -45.78 19.78
C VAL A 196 -32.77 -46.90 18.73
N LEU A 197 -32.17 -46.66 17.55
CA LEU A 197 -32.06 -47.68 16.49
C LEU A 197 -31.20 -48.89 16.91
N ARG A 198 -30.11 -48.66 17.64
CA ARG A 198 -29.18 -49.73 18.09
C ARG A 198 -29.77 -50.70 19.12
N LYS A 199 -30.91 -50.39 19.74
CA LYS A 199 -31.54 -51.30 20.70
C LYS A 199 -32.09 -52.60 20.04
N ASN A 200 -32.23 -52.65 18.70
CA ASN A 200 -32.71 -53.81 17.97
C ASN A 200 -31.58 -54.54 17.21
N LYS A 201 -30.83 -55.41 17.88
CA LYS A 201 -29.78 -56.25 17.25
C LYS A 201 -30.30 -57.09 16.08
N ASP A 202 -31.57 -57.50 16.11
CA ASP A 202 -32.18 -58.30 15.04
C ASP A 202 -32.54 -57.46 13.81
N GLU A 203 -32.93 -56.20 14.00
CA GLU A 203 -33.17 -55.26 12.90
C GLU A 203 -31.86 -54.83 12.23
N GLU A 204 -30.79 -54.63 13.01
CA GLU A 204 -29.46 -54.36 12.47
C GLU A 204 -28.91 -55.53 11.65
N ARG A 205 -29.09 -56.77 12.12
CA ARG A 205 -28.74 -57.98 11.36
C ARG A 205 -29.53 -58.07 10.04
N LEU A 206 -30.83 -57.80 10.08
CA LEU A 206 -31.68 -57.84 8.88
C LEU A 206 -31.28 -56.75 7.87
N LEU A 207 -30.99 -55.53 8.32
CA LEU A 207 -30.52 -54.43 7.46
C LEU A 207 -29.17 -54.75 6.81
N GLN A 208 -28.21 -55.30 7.56
CA GLN A 208 -26.92 -55.76 7.03
C GLN A 208 -27.11 -56.87 5.99
N THR A 209 -28.02 -57.80 6.25
CA THR A 209 -28.38 -58.88 5.33
C THR A 209 -28.88 -58.35 3.99
N VAL A 210 -29.81 -57.39 4.02
CA VAL A 210 -30.36 -56.76 2.81
C VAL A 210 -29.29 -56.01 2.03
N LYS A 211 -28.39 -55.29 2.71
CA LYS A 211 -27.23 -54.64 2.06
C LYS A 211 -26.33 -55.66 1.37
N ASN A 212 -26.00 -56.76 2.05
CA ASN A 212 -25.17 -57.81 1.48
C ASN A 212 -25.84 -58.47 0.25
N LEU A 213 -27.15 -58.70 0.31
CA LEU A 213 -27.93 -59.22 -0.82
C LEU A 213 -27.90 -58.28 -2.02
N LYS A 214 -28.07 -56.96 -1.81
CA LYS A 214 -27.98 -55.94 -2.87
C LYS A 214 -26.60 -55.93 -3.53
N THR A 215 -25.52 -56.04 -2.75
CA THR A 215 -24.16 -56.12 -3.27
C THR A 215 -23.89 -57.42 -4.04
N PHE A 216 -24.39 -58.56 -3.53
CA PHE A 216 -24.15 -59.88 -4.12
C PHE A 216 -24.87 -60.09 -5.46
N THR A 217 -26.13 -59.67 -5.56
CA THR A 217 -26.92 -59.84 -6.80
C THR A 217 -26.70 -58.71 -7.80
N SER A 218 -26.20 -57.54 -7.37
CA SER A 218 -25.91 -56.33 -8.16
C SER A 218 -27.10 -55.71 -8.91
N THR A 219 -28.17 -56.46 -9.20
CA THR A 219 -29.42 -55.99 -9.82
C THR A 219 -30.57 -56.92 -9.39
N GLY A 220 -31.80 -56.37 -9.27
CA GLY A 220 -33.02 -57.15 -9.01
C GLY A 220 -33.52 -57.20 -7.57
N VAL A 221 -32.77 -56.67 -6.59
CA VAL A 221 -33.21 -56.53 -5.18
C VAL A 221 -33.47 -55.06 -4.85
N TYR A 222 -34.74 -54.69 -4.69
CA TYR A 222 -35.15 -53.30 -4.46
C TYR A 222 -35.02 -52.89 -3.00
N GLY A 223 -35.31 -53.79 -2.05
CA GLY A 223 -35.17 -53.51 -0.62
C GLY A 223 -36.30 -54.14 0.18
N ARG A 224 -36.38 -53.84 1.49
CA ARG A 224 -37.52 -54.24 2.31
C ARG A 224 -38.72 -53.39 2.00
N LEU A 225 -39.92 -53.95 2.12
CA LEU A 225 -41.15 -53.18 1.95
C LEU A 225 -41.21 -51.96 2.89
N ALA A 226 -40.73 -52.09 4.13
CA ALA A 226 -40.62 -50.98 5.08
C ALA A 226 -39.75 -49.80 4.61
N ASP A 227 -38.76 -50.03 3.75
CA ASP A 227 -37.88 -48.98 3.22
C ASP A 227 -38.50 -48.32 1.96
N LEU A 228 -39.39 -49.04 1.27
CA LEU A 228 -39.95 -48.69 -0.04
C LEU A 228 -41.33 -48.00 0.02
N CYS A 229 -42.00 -48.01 1.17
CA CYS A 229 -43.30 -47.37 1.33
C CYS A 229 -43.41 -46.60 2.64
N ARG A 230 -44.30 -45.60 2.71
CA ARG A 230 -44.50 -44.73 3.87
C ARG A 230 -45.98 -44.36 4.04
N PRO A 231 -46.52 -44.37 5.27
CA PRO A 231 -47.85 -43.82 5.54
C PRO A 231 -47.90 -42.32 5.22
N VAL A 232 -49.01 -41.85 4.64
CA VAL A 232 -49.23 -40.43 4.30
C VAL A 232 -49.16 -39.53 5.53
N HIS A 233 -49.64 -40.02 6.67
CA HIS A 233 -49.65 -39.28 7.94
C HIS A 233 -49.21 -40.16 9.11
N LYS A 234 -48.51 -39.55 10.09
CA LYS A 234 -47.94 -40.24 11.26
C LYS A 234 -48.98 -41.02 12.09
N GLN A 235 -50.24 -40.59 12.07
CA GLN A 235 -51.34 -41.27 12.76
C GLN A 235 -51.61 -42.68 12.23
N TYR A 236 -51.27 -42.94 10.96
CA TYR A 236 -51.49 -44.23 10.32
C TYR A 236 -50.31 -45.20 10.48
N ASN A 237 -49.21 -44.79 11.11
CA ASN A 237 -48.00 -45.62 11.22
C ASN A 237 -48.29 -46.99 11.82
N LEU A 238 -49.06 -47.04 12.91
CA LEU A 238 -49.40 -48.29 13.58
C LEU A 238 -50.36 -49.14 12.72
N ALA A 239 -51.42 -48.52 12.20
CA ALA A 239 -52.40 -49.20 11.35
C ALA A 239 -51.75 -49.82 10.09
N VAL A 240 -50.88 -49.08 9.40
CA VAL A 240 -50.16 -49.58 8.21
C VAL A 240 -49.19 -50.70 8.59
N THR A 241 -48.42 -50.54 9.68
CA THR A 241 -47.49 -51.59 10.15
C THR A 241 -48.23 -52.88 10.46
N VAL A 242 -49.39 -52.78 11.11
CA VAL A 242 -50.22 -53.93 11.47
C VAL A 242 -50.96 -54.52 10.26
N ALA A 243 -51.39 -53.67 9.31
CA ALA A 243 -52.05 -54.09 8.09
C ALA A 243 -51.13 -54.96 7.21
N ALA A 244 -49.90 -54.53 6.99
CA ALA A 244 -48.89 -55.29 6.24
C ALA A 244 -48.24 -56.41 7.08
N GLY A 245 -48.21 -56.28 8.41
CA GLY A 245 -47.76 -57.35 9.31
C GLY A 245 -46.34 -57.85 9.01
N LYS A 246 -46.21 -59.16 8.78
CA LYS A 246 -44.90 -59.80 8.47
C LYS A 246 -44.34 -59.36 7.12
N ASP A 247 -45.20 -58.94 6.19
CA ASP A 247 -44.77 -58.55 4.84
C ASP A 247 -44.07 -57.19 4.82
N MET A 248 -44.12 -56.41 5.91
CA MET A 248 -43.29 -55.21 6.07
C MET A 248 -41.79 -55.52 6.04
N ASP A 249 -41.39 -56.71 6.49
CA ASP A 249 -40.00 -57.17 6.49
C ASP A 249 -39.64 -57.99 5.25
N ALA A 250 -40.60 -58.19 4.35
CA ALA A 250 -40.36 -58.91 3.11
C ALA A 250 -39.50 -58.09 2.14
N ILE A 251 -38.61 -58.78 1.43
CA ILE A 251 -37.66 -58.21 0.48
C ILE A 251 -38.29 -58.23 -0.90
N VAL A 252 -38.49 -57.06 -1.49
CA VAL A 252 -39.05 -56.89 -2.84
C VAL A 252 -37.96 -57.15 -3.88
N VAL A 253 -38.24 -58.05 -4.81
CA VAL A 253 -37.33 -58.46 -5.90
C VAL A 253 -38.04 -58.43 -7.25
N ASP A 254 -37.29 -58.40 -8.34
CA ASP A 254 -37.83 -58.35 -9.70
C ASP A 254 -38.48 -59.68 -10.14
N THR A 255 -37.79 -60.80 -9.92
CA THR A 255 -38.14 -62.11 -10.47
C THR A 255 -38.03 -63.24 -9.44
N PRO A 256 -38.78 -64.34 -9.63
CA PRO A 256 -38.63 -65.54 -8.80
C PRO A 256 -37.22 -66.14 -8.85
N GLN A 257 -36.52 -65.99 -9.97
CA GLN A 257 -35.13 -66.45 -10.13
C GLN A 257 -34.21 -65.70 -9.16
N THR A 258 -34.31 -64.37 -9.12
CA THR A 258 -33.56 -63.54 -8.16
C THR A 258 -33.89 -63.92 -6.72
N ALA A 259 -35.17 -64.18 -6.40
CA ALA A 259 -35.58 -64.66 -5.08
C ALA A 259 -34.88 -65.97 -4.70
N GLN A 260 -34.83 -66.95 -5.62
CA GLN A 260 -34.15 -68.23 -5.39
C GLN A 260 -32.65 -68.05 -5.13
N THR A 261 -31.99 -67.19 -5.90
CA THR A 261 -30.57 -66.85 -5.68
C THR A 261 -30.33 -66.22 -4.32
N CYS A 262 -31.20 -65.28 -3.90
CA CYS A 262 -31.11 -64.67 -2.58
C CYS A 262 -31.37 -65.69 -1.45
N ILE A 263 -32.32 -66.62 -1.61
CA ILE A 263 -32.59 -67.69 -0.64
C ILE A 263 -31.38 -68.61 -0.50
N GLN A 264 -30.77 -68.99 -1.62
CA GLN A 264 -29.56 -69.82 -1.62
C GLN A 264 -28.42 -69.11 -0.87
N TYR A 265 -28.22 -67.82 -1.13
CA TYR A 265 -27.25 -67.00 -0.39
C TYR A 265 -27.52 -66.99 1.13
N LEU A 266 -28.77 -66.77 1.56
CA LEU A 266 -29.12 -66.78 2.98
C LEU A 266 -28.84 -68.13 3.65
N ARG A 267 -29.05 -69.23 2.92
CA ARG A 267 -28.78 -70.59 3.40
C ARG A 267 -27.28 -70.86 3.55
N GLU A 268 -26.48 -70.47 2.56
CA GLU A 268 -25.02 -70.62 2.58
C GLU A 268 -24.37 -69.80 3.70
N GLN A 269 -24.83 -68.55 3.87
CA GLN A 269 -24.30 -67.63 4.87
C GLN A 269 -24.93 -67.82 6.27
N ARG A 270 -25.90 -68.73 6.42
CA ARG A 270 -26.63 -69.03 7.67
C ARG A 270 -27.22 -67.79 8.35
N VAL A 271 -27.77 -66.88 7.54
CA VAL A 271 -28.17 -65.53 7.97
C VAL A 271 -29.60 -65.48 8.55
N GLY A 272 -30.37 -66.55 8.39
CA GLY A 272 -31.73 -66.68 8.94
C GLY A 272 -32.78 -66.88 7.85
N THR A 273 -34.03 -66.58 8.17
CA THR A 273 -35.18 -66.69 7.25
C THR A 273 -35.67 -65.31 6.84
N ALA A 274 -36.01 -65.15 5.56
CA ALA A 274 -36.61 -63.93 5.02
C ALA A 274 -37.69 -64.28 3.99
N THR A 275 -38.71 -63.43 3.88
CA THR A 275 -39.76 -63.53 2.85
C THR A 275 -39.34 -62.68 1.65
N PHE A 276 -39.53 -63.19 0.44
CA PHE A 276 -39.24 -62.48 -0.81
C PHE A 276 -40.52 -62.25 -1.61
N LEU A 277 -40.68 -61.05 -2.17
CA LEU A 277 -41.84 -60.63 -2.97
C LEU A 277 -41.40 -60.41 -4.43
N PRO A 278 -41.52 -61.40 -5.32
CA PRO A 278 -41.16 -61.27 -6.73
C PRO A 278 -42.24 -60.50 -7.51
N LEU A 279 -41.92 -59.26 -7.93
CA LEU A 279 -42.87 -58.34 -8.59
C LEU A 279 -43.49 -58.89 -9.89
N SER A 280 -42.76 -59.74 -10.62
CA SER A 280 -43.25 -60.34 -11.87
C SER A 280 -44.34 -61.39 -11.68
N GLN A 281 -44.45 -62.03 -10.51
CA GLN A 281 -45.41 -63.13 -10.27
C GLN A 281 -46.29 -62.94 -9.02
N ILE A 282 -46.13 -61.83 -8.30
CA ILE A 282 -46.91 -61.56 -7.09
C ILE A 282 -48.40 -61.42 -7.42
N GLN A 283 -49.25 -62.12 -6.67
CA GLN A 283 -50.71 -62.07 -6.86
C GLN A 283 -51.30 -60.93 -6.05
N ILE A 284 -51.74 -59.87 -6.72
CA ILE A 284 -52.42 -58.73 -6.11
C ILE A 284 -53.95 -58.94 -6.11
N PRO A 285 -54.68 -58.27 -5.20
CA PRO A 285 -56.14 -58.25 -5.25
C PRO A 285 -56.66 -57.75 -6.61
N SER A 286 -57.77 -58.32 -7.08
CA SER A 286 -58.39 -57.90 -8.35
C SER A 286 -58.84 -56.44 -8.31
N HIS A 287 -58.64 -55.71 -9.41
CA HIS A 287 -59.00 -54.30 -9.51
C HIS A 287 -60.47 -54.05 -9.17
N GLU A 288 -61.38 -54.90 -9.66
CA GLU A 288 -62.81 -54.83 -9.37
C GLU A 288 -63.11 -54.93 -7.87
N SER A 289 -62.45 -55.87 -7.18
CA SER A 289 -62.64 -56.03 -5.73
C SER A 289 -62.16 -54.82 -4.94
N THR A 290 -61.05 -54.19 -5.36
CA THR A 290 -60.50 -53.01 -4.68
C THR A 290 -61.36 -51.77 -4.96
N GLN A 291 -61.87 -51.62 -6.18
CA GLN A 291 -62.75 -50.51 -6.54
C GLN A 291 -64.12 -50.59 -5.84
N HIS A 292 -64.69 -51.80 -5.74
CA HIS A 292 -65.92 -52.01 -4.98
C HIS A 292 -65.75 -51.65 -3.50
N LEU A 293 -64.61 -52.03 -2.91
CA LEU A 293 -64.28 -51.67 -1.54
C LEU A 293 -64.05 -50.16 -1.36
N ARG A 294 -63.39 -49.50 -2.32
CA ARG A 294 -63.20 -48.05 -2.27
C ARG A 294 -64.55 -47.33 -2.30
N ALA A 295 -65.45 -47.69 -3.22
CA ALA A 295 -66.79 -47.11 -3.29
C ALA A 295 -67.63 -47.35 -2.02
N MET A 296 -67.47 -48.51 -1.38
CA MET A 296 -68.14 -48.83 -0.12
C MET A 296 -67.59 -47.99 1.05
N VAL A 297 -66.27 -47.75 1.07
CA VAL A 297 -65.57 -47.01 2.11
C VAL A 297 -65.79 -45.49 1.96
N GLU A 298 -65.90 -44.97 0.74
CA GLU A 298 -66.18 -43.55 0.47
C GLU A 298 -67.54 -43.05 1.02
N GLN A 299 -68.47 -43.97 1.33
CA GLN A 299 -69.78 -43.61 1.90
C GLN A 299 -69.72 -43.29 3.40
N ASP A 300 -68.60 -43.57 4.09
CA ASP A 300 -68.48 -43.44 5.54
C ASP A 300 -67.05 -43.03 5.93
N ASP A 301 -66.90 -41.78 6.39
CA ASP A 301 -65.60 -41.13 6.67
C ASP A 301 -64.74 -41.84 7.73
N ARG A 302 -65.33 -42.77 8.49
CA ARG A 302 -64.67 -43.57 9.53
C ARG A 302 -63.75 -44.66 8.98
N PHE A 303 -63.82 -44.92 7.66
CA PHE A 303 -63.07 -45.97 7.01
C PHE A 303 -62.18 -45.39 5.91
N ARG A 304 -61.01 -46.00 5.73
CA ARG A 304 -60.07 -45.66 4.65
C ARG A 304 -59.48 -46.93 4.08
N LEU A 305 -59.29 -47.01 2.78
CA LEU A 305 -58.56 -48.13 2.19
C LEU A 305 -57.09 -48.01 2.57
N ALA A 306 -56.48 -49.08 3.07
CA ALA A 306 -55.10 -49.05 3.54
C ALA A 306 -54.10 -48.72 2.41
N MET A 307 -54.44 -49.03 1.16
CA MET A 307 -53.65 -48.63 -0.01
C MET A 307 -53.60 -47.12 -0.26
N ASP A 308 -54.68 -46.40 0.06
CA ASP A 308 -54.81 -44.97 -0.26
C ASP A 308 -54.09 -44.08 0.78
N ILE A 309 -53.73 -44.66 1.92
CA ILE A 309 -52.99 -43.98 3.00
C ILE A 309 -51.49 -44.34 3.00
N ILE A 310 -51.00 -45.03 1.97
CA ILE A 310 -49.60 -45.40 1.79
C ILE A 310 -49.05 -44.79 0.50
N THR A 311 -47.90 -44.15 0.62
CA THR A 311 -47.08 -43.63 -0.48
C THR A 311 -45.91 -44.56 -0.71
N VAL A 312 -45.48 -44.71 -1.96
CA VAL A 312 -44.32 -45.51 -2.36
C VAL A 312 -43.17 -44.57 -2.71
N THR A 313 -41.93 -44.97 -2.46
CA THR A 313 -40.77 -44.14 -2.79
C THR A 313 -40.52 -44.10 -4.29
N ASP A 314 -40.13 -42.93 -4.81
CA ASP A 314 -39.82 -42.72 -6.23
C ASP A 314 -38.39 -43.15 -6.62
N GLU A 315 -37.70 -43.92 -5.77
CA GLU A 315 -36.30 -44.34 -5.97
C GLU A 315 -36.11 -45.25 -7.20
N HIS A 316 -37.18 -45.89 -7.66
CA HIS A 316 -37.19 -46.80 -8.81
C HIS A 316 -38.34 -46.47 -9.77
N PRO A 317 -38.26 -45.38 -10.57
CA PRO A 317 -39.38 -44.88 -11.38
C PRO A 317 -39.85 -45.85 -12.47
N ASN A 318 -39.00 -46.79 -12.88
CA ASN A 318 -39.32 -47.79 -13.92
C ASN A 318 -39.91 -49.09 -13.36
N VAL A 319 -40.17 -49.16 -12.05
CA VAL A 319 -40.58 -50.39 -11.35
C VAL A 319 -41.90 -50.16 -10.64
N ASP A 320 -42.89 -51.00 -10.93
CA ASP A 320 -44.20 -50.96 -10.28
C ASP A 320 -44.14 -51.56 -8.85
N LEU A 321 -43.50 -50.81 -7.95
CA LEU A 321 -43.39 -51.14 -6.52
C LEU A 321 -44.76 -51.12 -5.82
N GLN A 322 -45.78 -50.51 -6.43
CA GLN A 322 -47.13 -50.47 -5.89
C GLN A 322 -47.72 -51.88 -5.75
N LYS A 323 -47.35 -52.81 -6.64
CA LYS A 323 -47.74 -54.24 -6.55
C LYS A 323 -47.32 -54.91 -5.24
N ALA A 324 -46.12 -54.59 -4.72
CA ALA A 324 -45.65 -55.15 -3.47
C ALA A 324 -46.49 -54.65 -2.28
N VAL A 325 -46.85 -53.37 -2.28
CA VAL A 325 -47.72 -52.78 -1.26
C VAL A 325 -49.15 -53.36 -1.35
N GLN A 326 -49.69 -53.49 -2.57
CA GLN A 326 -51.01 -54.09 -2.83
C GLN A 326 -51.10 -55.53 -2.32
N TYR A 327 -50.04 -56.32 -2.48
CA TYR A 327 -49.97 -57.66 -1.93
C TYR A 327 -49.95 -57.64 -0.40
N ALA A 328 -49.00 -56.91 0.19
CA ALA A 328 -48.75 -56.93 1.63
C ALA A 328 -49.94 -56.43 2.44
N VAL A 329 -50.58 -55.37 1.96
CA VAL A 329 -51.73 -54.77 2.63
C VAL A 329 -53.03 -55.44 2.19
N GLY A 330 -53.12 -55.88 0.94
CA GLY A 330 -54.32 -56.48 0.36
C GLY A 330 -55.53 -55.56 0.40
N ASN A 331 -56.71 -56.18 0.33
CA ASN A 331 -58.00 -55.51 0.54
C ASN A 331 -58.26 -55.30 2.05
N THR A 332 -57.42 -54.48 2.69
CA THR A 332 -57.54 -54.11 4.12
C THR A 332 -58.12 -52.72 4.25
N VAL A 333 -59.09 -52.56 5.15
CA VAL A 333 -59.70 -51.28 5.51
C VAL A 333 -59.14 -50.82 6.86
N VAL A 334 -58.73 -49.57 6.95
CA VAL A 334 -58.36 -48.92 8.20
C VAL A 334 -59.57 -48.20 8.79
N SER A 335 -59.88 -48.43 10.06
CA SER A 335 -60.94 -47.75 10.80
C SER A 335 -60.39 -46.91 11.95
N ASP A 336 -61.16 -45.92 12.40
CA ASP A 336 -60.75 -45.08 13.52
C ASP A 336 -60.72 -45.83 14.86
N ASP A 337 -61.70 -46.72 15.07
CA ASP A 337 -61.89 -47.46 16.32
C ASP A 337 -62.37 -48.91 16.10
N LEU A 338 -62.31 -49.71 17.17
CA LEU A 338 -62.72 -51.12 17.16
C LEU A 338 -64.24 -51.31 16.99
N PRO A 339 -65.12 -50.49 17.59
CA PRO A 339 -66.55 -50.52 17.32
C PRO A 339 -66.88 -50.35 15.83
N SER A 340 -66.26 -49.40 15.13
CA SER A 340 -66.49 -49.22 13.69
C SER A 340 -65.94 -50.38 12.88
N ALA A 341 -64.77 -50.92 13.22
CA ALA A 341 -64.26 -52.14 12.58
C ALA A 341 -65.23 -53.32 12.73
N ARG A 342 -65.82 -53.48 13.93
CA ARG A 342 -66.79 -54.54 14.23
C ARG A 342 -68.08 -54.38 13.43
N ASP A 343 -68.57 -53.15 13.30
CA ASP A 343 -69.74 -52.84 12.48
C ASP A 343 -69.53 -53.26 11.02
N LEU A 344 -68.36 -52.91 10.47
CA LEU A 344 -68.01 -53.22 9.08
C LEU A 344 -67.90 -54.73 8.82
N CYS A 345 -67.17 -55.46 9.68
CA CYS A 345 -66.87 -56.87 9.47
C CYS A 345 -68.02 -57.81 9.85
N TYR A 346 -68.78 -57.53 10.92
CA TYR A 346 -69.80 -58.45 11.42
C TYR A 346 -71.24 -57.99 11.12
N ASN A 347 -71.58 -56.72 11.38
CA ASN A 347 -72.97 -56.26 11.23
C ASN A 347 -73.36 -56.09 9.75
N ARG A 348 -72.46 -55.48 8.96
CA ARG A 348 -72.66 -55.35 7.51
C ARG A 348 -72.28 -56.63 6.74
N ASN A 349 -71.85 -57.67 7.45
CA ASN A 349 -71.49 -59.01 6.95
C ASN A 349 -70.49 -59.02 5.78
N HIS A 350 -69.56 -58.06 5.75
CA HIS A 350 -68.52 -58.01 4.74
C HIS A 350 -67.30 -58.84 5.16
N ARG A 351 -66.86 -59.76 4.30
CA ARG A 351 -65.68 -60.61 4.52
C ARG A 351 -64.37 -59.87 4.20
N ILE A 352 -64.07 -58.82 4.96
CA ILE A 352 -62.94 -57.91 4.75
C ILE A 352 -62.03 -57.91 5.98
N LYS A 353 -60.73 -57.69 5.79
CA LYS A 353 -59.79 -57.44 6.89
C LYS A 353 -59.89 -55.97 7.31
N ALA A 354 -60.18 -55.70 8.58
CA ALA A 354 -60.20 -54.34 9.13
C ALA A 354 -59.09 -54.16 10.17
N VAL A 355 -58.46 -52.99 10.20
CA VAL A 355 -57.40 -52.62 11.15
C VAL A 355 -57.71 -51.26 11.77
N THR A 356 -57.66 -51.12 13.08
CA THR A 356 -57.91 -49.82 13.72
C THR A 356 -56.65 -48.96 13.78
N LEU A 357 -56.80 -47.64 13.99
CA LEU A 357 -55.67 -46.74 14.24
C LEU A 357 -54.79 -47.18 15.44
N GLN A 358 -55.41 -47.83 16.43
CA GLN A 358 -54.73 -48.37 17.61
C GLN A 358 -54.14 -49.77 17.38
N GLY A 359 -54.22 -50.33 16.17
CA GLY A 359 -53.57 -51.59 15.80
C GLY A 359 -54.35 -52.86 16.14
N ALA A 360 -55.65 -52.77 16.45
CA ALA A 360 -56.50 -53.96 16.55
C ALA A 360 -56.88 -54.46 15.15
N VAL A 361 -56.94 -55.77 14.95
CA VAL A 361 -57.19 -56.41 13.65
C VAL A 361 -58.39 -57.32 13.73
N ILE A 362 -59.28 -57.22 12.75
CA ILE A 362 -60.31 -58.21 12.45
C ILE A 362 -59.95 -58.83 11.10
N SER A 363 -59.68 -60.13 11.08
CA SER A 363 -59.31 -60.84 9.85
C SER A 363 -60.54 -61.16 8.99
N LYS A 364 -60.32 -61.49 7.71
CA LYS A 364 -61.39 -61.98 6.82
C LYS A 364 -62.08 -63.24 7.33
N ALA A 365 -61.40 -64.02 8.17
CA ALA A 365 -61.95 -65.22 8.81
C ALA A 365 -62.77 -64.90 10.07
N GLY A 366 -62.94 -63.62 10.42
CA GLY A 366 -63.67 -63.18 11.60
C GLY A 366 -62.88 -63.33 12.91
N THR A 367 -61.58 -63.61 12.85
CA THR A 367 -60.73 -63.64 14.06
C THR A 367 -60.34 -62.22 14.46
N MET A 368 -60.33 -61.94 15.77
CA MET A 368 -59.92 -60.65 16.31
C MET A 368 -58.54 -60.78 16.99
N THR A 369 -57.66 -59.84 16.72
CA THR A 369 -56.34 -59.73 17.37
C THR A 369 -56.21 -58.32 17.92
N GLY A 370 -55.89 -58.19 19.19
CA GLY A 370 -55.72 -56.90 19.85
C GLY A 370 -54.87 -57.02 21.10
N GLY A 371 -54.24 -55.92 21.48
CA GLY A 371 -53.37 -55.82 22.64
C GLY A 371 -52.37 -54.69 22.47
N VAL A 372 -51.80 -54.21 23.59
CA VAL A 372 -50.66 -53.30 23.53
C VAL A 372 -49.44 -54.15 23.19
N THR A 373 -49.06 -54.19 21.91
CA THR A 373 -47.71 -54.61 21.55
C THR A 373 -46.76 -53.70 22.31
N ARG A 374 -46.00 -54.28 23.25
CA ARG A 374 -44.99 -53.62 24.09
C ARG A 374 -43.79 -53.09 23.28
N ASP A 375 -43.96 -53.05 21.96
CA ASP A 375 -43.01 -52.67 20.96
C ASP A 375 -43.27 -51.22 20.58
N GLU A 376 -42.54 -50.33 21.26
CA GLU A 376 -42.21 -49.01 20.71
C GLU A 376 -41.53 -49.12 19.32
N ASN A 377 -41.20 -50.34 18.86
CA ASN A 377 -40.67 -50.69 17.53
C ASN A 377 -41.47 -50.14 16.35
N SER A 378 -42.81 -50.07 16.41
CA SER A 378 -43.59 -49.47 15.30
C SER A 378 -43.36 -47.95 15.17
N LYS A 379 -43.03 -47.26 16.27
CA LYS A 379 -42.65 -45.84 16.24
C LYS A 379 -41.20 -45.63 15.83
N GLY A 380 -40.31 -46.59 16.10
CA GLY A 380 -38.89 -46.56 15.72
C GLY A 380 -38.64 -46.82 14.23
N ARG A 381 -39.44 -47.69 13.59
CA ARG A 381 -39.24 -48.12 12.18
C ARG A 381 -39.27 -46.97 11.16
N TRP A 382 -40.05 -45.92 11.44
CA TRP A 382 -40.18 -44.74 10.57
C TRP A 382 -39.15 -43.63 10.86
N ARG A 383 -38.23 -43.79 11.84
CA ARG A 383 -37.22 -42.77 12.23
C ARG A 383 -35.93 -42.79 11.41
N ASN A 384 -35.70 -43.77 10.54
CA ASN A 384 -34.50 -43.81 9.68
C ASN A 384 -34.37 -42.55 8.81
N VAL A 385 -35.49 -42.00 8.36
CA VAL A 385 -35.55 -40.75 7.58
C VAL A 385 -35.17 -39.53 8.41
N GLU A 386 -35.51 -39.53 9.69
CA GLU A 386 -35.15 -38.46 10.63
C GLU A 386 -33.64 -38.47 10.89
N VAL A 387 -33.04 -39.66 11.00
CA VAL A 387 -31.59 -39.82 11.09
C VAL A 387 -30.89 -39.35 9.81
N GLU A 388 -31.42 -39.70 8.64
CA GLU A 388 -30.86 -39.26 7.36
C GLU A 388 -30.92 -37.74 7.20
N LYS A 389 -32.05 -37.11 7.56
CA LYS A 389 -32.17 -35.64 7.59
C LYS A 389 -31.15 -34.99 8.53
N LEU A 390 -31.04 -35.47 9.77
CA LEU A 390 -30.06 -34.97 10.74
C LEU A 390 -28.61 -35.19 10.26
N GLN A 391 -28.34 -36.28 9.55
CA GLN A 391 -27.03 -36.56 8.97
C GLN A 391 -26.71 -35.56 7.85
N THR A 392 -27.66 -35.26 6.96
CA THR A 392 -27.48 -34.23 5.92
C THR A 392 -27.29 -32.83 6.53
N GLU A 393 -28.04 -32.48 7.57
CA GLU A 393 -27.89 -31.21 8.28
C GLU A 393 -26.50 -31.11 8.93
N PHE A 394 -26.05 -32.18 9.60
CA PHE A 394 -24.70 -32.25 10.16
C PHE A 394 -23.61 -32.07 9.10
N ASP A 395 -23.72 -32.75 7.96
CA ASP A 395 -22.74 -32.66 6.87
C ASP A 395 -22.71 -31.25 6.26
N THR A 396 -23.87 -30.59 6.12
CA THR A 396 -23.93 -29.20 5.63
C THR A 396 -23.26 -28.20 6.59
N LEU A 397 -23.58 -28.27 7.89
CA LEU A 397 -22.98 -27.41 8.91
C LEU A 397 -21.47 -27.68 9.06
N SER A 398 -21.05 -28.94 8.94
CA SER A 398 -19.63 -29.32 9.01
C SER A 398 -18.84 -28.74 7.84
N ARG A 399 -19.44 -28.72 6.65
CA ARG A 399 -18.83 -28.11 5.46
C ARG A 399 -18.71 -26.59 5.60
N GLU A 400 -19.79 -25.90 6.00
CA GLU A 400 -19.74 -24.45 6.26
C GLU A 400 -18.68 -24.09 7.30
N ARG A 401 -18.54 -24.93 8.34
CA ARG A 401 -17.55 -24.74 9.39
C ARG A 401 -16.10 -24.92 8.91
N ALA A 402 -15.87 -25.90 8.04
CA ALA A 402 -14.57 -26.17 7.44
C ALA A 402 -14.15 -25.08 6.44
N GLU A 403 -15.11 -24.53 5.67
CA GLU A 403 -14.87 -23.39 4.78
C GLU A 403 -14.41 -22.16 5.58
N LEU A 404 -15.08 -21.86 6.70
CA LEU A 404 -14.68 -20.76 7.59
C LEU A 404 -13.29 -20.97 8.23
N ASP A 405 -12.88 -22.20 8.53
CA ASP A 405 -11.54 -22.50 9.03
C ASP A 405 -10.46 -22.31 7.95
N HIS A 406 -10.76 -22.66 6.69
CA HIS A 406 -9.86 -22.43 5.57
C HIS A 406 -9.64 -20.93 5.31
N ASP A 407 -10.74 -20.17 5.36
CA ASP A 407 -10.73 -18.73 5.12
C ASP A 407 -10.12 -17.92 6.28
N GLU A 408 -9.84 -18.52 7.45
CA GLU A 408 -9.27 -17.80 8.62
C GLU A 408 -7.75 -17.57 8.52
N SER A 409 -7.03 -18.43 7.79
CA SER A 409 -5.56 -18.33 7.72
C SER A 409 -5.06 -17.08 7.00
N GLN A 410 -5.79 -16.61 5.98
CA GLN A 410 -5.42 -15.42 5.20
C GLN A 410 -5.62 -14.11 6.01
N PRO A 411 -6.80 -13.84 6.60
CA PRO A 411 -7.03 -12.65 7.42
C PRO A 411 -6.09 -12.52 8.61
N GLN A 412 -5.66 -13.62 9.22
CA GLN A 412 -4.70 -13.57 10.33
C GLN A 412 -3.31 -13.07 9.87
N GLN A 413 -2.84 -13.51 8.70
CA GLN A 413 -1.60 -13.04 8.10
C GLN A 413 -1.73 -11.56 7.69
N ASP A 414 -2.83 -11.21 7.01
CA ASP A 414 -3.11 -9.83 6.61
C ASP A 414 -3.15 -8.87 7.80
N LEU A 415 -3.70 -9.32 8.94
CA LEU A 415 -3.78 -8.52 10.16
C LEU A 415 -2.39 -8.30 10.77
N GLN A 416 -1.56 -9.34 10.82
CA GLN A 416 -0.18 -9.22 11.28
C GLN A 416 0.63 -8.29 10.37
N ASP A 417 0.45 -8.40 9.05
CA ASP A 417 1.12 -7.55 8.07
C ASP A 417 0.67 -6.08 8.17
N LEU A 418 -0.62 -5.83 8.34
CA LEU A 418 -1.15 -4.49 8.61
C LEU A 418 -0.62 -3.92 9.93
N GLN A 419 -0.53 -4.73 10.99
CA GLN A 419 0.05 -4.30 12.27
C GLN A 419 1.54 -3.94 12.14
N ASN A 420 2.31 -4.76 11.43
CA ASN A 420 3.71 -4.51 11.15
C ASN A 420 3.88 -3.23 10.32
N LYS A 421 3.06 -3.06 9.27
CA LYS A 421 3.04 -1.86 8.43
C LYS A 421 2.69 -0.61 9.24
N LEU A 422 1.69 -0.70 10.12
CA LEU A 422 1.30 0.38 11.03
C LEU A 422 2.44 0.77 11.97
N GLY A 423 3.11 -0.21 12.58
CA GLY A 423 4.29 0.02 13.42
C GLY A 423 5.41 0.72 12.65
N GLY A 424 5.70 0.26 11.42
CA GLY A 424 6.66 0.90 10.52
C GLY A 424 6.30 2.35 10.18
N LEU A 425 5.04 2.61 9.83
CA LEU A 425 4.55 3.97 9.52
C LEU A 425 4.59 4.90 10.73
N ARG A 426 4.28 4.40 11.94
CA ARG A 426 4.39 5.18 13.20
C ARG A 426 5.84 5.56 13.49
N ASN A 427 6.75 4.60 13.42
CA ASN A 427 8.18 4.85 13.61
C ASN A 427 8.71 5.84 12.56
N ARG A 428 8.28 5.68 11.30
CA ARG A 428 8.65 6.60 10.22
C ARG A 428 8.13 8.01 10.46
N THR A 429 6.88 8.14 10.93
CA THR A 429 6.27 9.44 11.28
C THR A 429 7.06 10.13 12.39
N GLN A 430 7.40 9.39 13.45
CA GLN A 430 8.20 9.91 14.56
C GLN A 430 9.59 10.37 14.09
N PHE A 431 10.27 9.55 13.28
CA PHE A 431 11.57 9.91 12.72
C PHE A 431 11.51 11.19 11.87
N ILE A 432 10.50 11.31 10.99
CA ILE A 432 10.33 12.50 10.15
C ILE A 432 10.03 13.74 11.01
N GLN A 433 9.23 13.60 12.07
CA GLN A 433 8.95 14.70 13.00
C GLN A 433 10.23 15.18 13.70
N THR A 434 11.04 14.27 14.24
CA THR A 434 12.32 14.61 14.87
C THR A 434 13.29 15.26 13.87
N ASP A 435 13.38 14.75 12.64
CA ASP A 435 14.24 15.34 11.60
C ASP A 435 13.76 16.73 11.15
N MET A 436 12.44 16.95 11.15
CA MET A 436 11.84 18.24 10.86
C MET A 436 12.11 19.26 11.98
N GLU A 437 12.02 18.85 13.24
CA GLU A 437 12.37 19.67 14.41
C GLU A 437 13.85 20.06 14.37
N TYR A 438 14.74 19.09 14.11
CA TYR A 438 16.17 19.34 13.93
C TYR A 438 16.44 20.34 12.80
N SER A 439 15.85 20.11 11.62
CA SER A 439 15.99 21.01 10.46
C SER A 439 15.47 22.41 10.76
N GLN A 440 14.40 22.54 11.55
CA GLN A 440 13.86 23.83 11.97
C GLN A 440 14.78 24.55 12.94
N GLN A 441 15.36 23.86 13.92
CA GLN A 441 16.33 24.45 14.84
C GLN A 441 17.57 24.94 14.09
N GLN A 442 18.11 24.13 13.18
CA GLN A 442 19.25 24.51 12.36
C GLN A 442 18.94 25.72 11.46
N HIS A 443 17.75 25.75 10.83
CA HIS A 443 17.32 26.92 10.06
C HIS A 443 17.28 28.20 10.89
N LEU A 444 16.71 28.15 12.10
CA LEU A 444 16.65 29.30 13.01
C LEU A 444 18.04 29.76 13.46
N GLU A 445 18.94 28.82 13.74
CA GLU A 445 20.33 29.10 14.08
C GLU A 445 21.04 29.84 12.93
N LYS A 446 20.87 29.36 11.68
CA LYS A 446 21.44 30.02 10.49
C LYS A 446 20.85 31.41 10.25
N LEU A 447 19.55 31.61 10.46
CA LEU A 447 18.94 32.95 10.38
C LEU A 447 19.50 33.91 11.43
N ALA A 448 19.74 33.44 12.66
CA ALA A 448 20.38 34.24 13.69
C ALA A 448 21.83 34.61 13.31
N GLN A 449 22.56 33.66 12.72
CA GLN A 449 23.91 33.88 12.20
C GLN A 449 23.92 34.91 11.05
N ILE A 450 22.99 34.81 10.10
CA ILE A 450 22.80 35.79 9.01
C ILE A 450 22.61 37.19 9.59
N LYS A 451 21.66 37.36 10.52
CA LYS A 451 21.38 38.65 11.16
C LYS A 451 22.60 39.23 11.88
N ASN A 452 23.46 38.40 12.46
CA ASN A 452 24.69 38.85 13.09
C ASN A 452 25.73 39.30 12.05
N LEU A 453 25.93 38.50 10.99
CA LEU A 453 26.85 38.83 9.90
C LEU A 453 26.41 40.10 9.16
N GLU A 454 25.12 40.29 8.89
CA GLU A 454 24.59 41.52 8.29
C GLU A 454 24.91 42.76 9.15
N LYS A 455 24.78 42.65 10.47
CA LYS A 455 25.18 43.72 11.39
C LYS A 455 26.68 43.99 11.32
N GLN A 456 27.51 42.95 11.28
CA GLN A 456 28.97 43.10 11.17
C GLN A 456 29.35 43.76 9.84
N ILE A 457 28.79 43.30 8.73
CA ILE A 457 28.97 43.88 7.39
C ILE A 457 28.53 45.35 7.37
N SER A 458 27.40 45.69 7.99
CA SER A 458 26.94 47.08 8.05
C SER A 458 27.91 48.00 8.82
N LYS A 459 28.59 47.48 9.85
CA LYS A 459 29.62 48.21 10.58
C LYS A 459 30.89 48.34 9.73
N MET A 460 31.35 47.24 9.13
CA MET A 460 32.51 47.24 8.24
C MET A 460 32.35 48.20 7.05
N LYS A 461 31.15 48.30 6.46
CA LYS A 461 30.86 49.28 5.41
C LYS A 461 31.02 50.73 5.89
N LYS A 462 30.54 51.05 7.09
CA LYS A 462 30.72 52.39 7.68
C LYS A 462 32.16 52.69 8.02
N ASP A 463 32.93 51.67 8.43
CA ASP A 463 34.35 51.84 8.74
C ASP A 463 35.18 51.97 7.46
N LEU A 464 34.77 51.30 6.38
CA LEU A 464 35.34 51.47 5.04
C LEU A 464 35.09 52.89 4.50
N GLU A 465 33.85 53.38 4.56
CA GLU A 465 33.49 54.75 4.14
C GLU A 465 34.34 55.80 4.87
N LYS A 466 34.52 55.66 6.18
CA LYS A 466 35.41 56.55 6.95
C LYS A 466 36.88 56.44 6.53
N ALA A 467 37.35 55.26 6.13
CA ALA A 467 38.72 55.06 5.69
C ALA A 467 38.93 55.67 4.29
N GLU A 468 37.94 55.57 3.41
CA GLU A 468 37.89 56.23 2.11
C GLU A 468 37.90 57.76 2.26
N ASP A 469 37.11 58.32 3.18
CA ASP A 469 37.14 59.76 3.52
C ASP A 469 38.53 60.23 3.98
N ILE A 470 39.25 59.38 4.74
CA ILE A 470 40.61 59.69 5.18
C ILE A 470 41.56 59.69 3.98
N VAL A 471 41.43 58.72 3.06
CA VAL A 471 42.21 58.69 1.83
C VAL A 471 42.01 59.97 1.03
N GLU A 472 40.76 60.36 0.77
CA GLU A 472 40.42 61.58 0.02
C GLU A 472 41.05 62.83 0.66
N ARG A 473 40.89 63.01 1.97
CA ARG A 473 41.52 64.13 2.69
C ARG A 473 43.04 64.12 2.61
N THR A 474 43.68 62.95 2.76
CA THR A 474 45.14 62.85 2.66
C THR A 474 45.65 63.04 1.23
N ASP A 475 44.84 62.72 0.23
CA ASP A 475 45.16 62.93 -1.19
C ASP A 475 45.11 64.43 -1.50
N GLU A 476 44.09 65.16 -1.02
CA GLU A 476 44.05 66.62 -1.08
C GLU A 476 45.24 67.28 -0.36
N GLU A 477 45.65 66.77 0.81
CA GLU A 477 46.84 67.26 1.51
C GLU A 477 48.13 67.05 0.69
N VAL A 478 48.23 65.94 -0.04
CA VAL A 478 49.35 65.67 -0.95
C VAL A 478 49.33 66.64 -2.12
N GLU A 479 48.19 66.86 -2.75
CA GLU A 479 48.05 67.79 -3.88
C GLU A 479 48.34 69.24 -3.46
N LYS A 480 47.80 69.72 -2.33
CA LYS A 480 48.15 71.04 -1.78
C LYS A 480 49.65 71.18 -1.47
N ALA A 481 50.28 70.12 -0.96
CA ALA A 481 51.71 70.12 -0.70
C ALA A 481 52.53 70.13 -2.01
N ARG A 482 52.07 69.44 -3.06
CA ARG A 482 52.67 69.47 -4.41
C ARG A 482 52.53 70.84 -5.07
N GLU A 483 51.37 71.47 -4.96
CA GLU A 483 51.14 72.84 -5.42
C GLU A 483 52.07 73.82 -4.69
N ALA A 484 52.27 73.66 -3.38
CA ALA A 484 53.22 74.49 -2.62
C ALA A 484 54.69 74.28 -3.04
N VAL A 485 55.07 73.04 -3.39
CA VAL A 485 56.39 72.78 -4.02
C VAL A 485 56.49 73.52 -5.34
N HIS A 486 55.49 73.38 -6.21
CA HIS A 486 55.49 74.05 -7.52
C HIS A 486 55.52 75.57 -7.40
N ALA A 487 54.73 76.16 -6.50
CA ALA A 487 54.72 77.60 -6.28
C ALA A 487 56.08 78.12 -5.76
N ALA A 488 56.70 77.42 -4.81
CA ALA A 488 58.01 77.79 -4.27
C ALA A 488 59.14 77.65 -5.32
N GLU A 489 59.06 76.65 -6.19
CA GLU A 489 60.00 76.49 -7.30
C GLU A 489 59.78 77.55 -8.38
N GLU A 490 58.52 77.86 -8.70
CA GLU A 490 58.14 78.84 -9.72
C GLU A 490 58.53 80.27 -9.31
N GLU A 491 58.44 80.64 -8.03
CA GLU A 491 58.89 81.97 -7.53
C GLU A 491 60.36 82.26 -7.90
N HIS A 492 61.21 81.24 -7.89
CA HIS A 492 62.62 81.36 -8.25
C HIS A 492 62.88 81.13 -9.74
N LEU A 493 62.13 80.23 -10.39
CA LEU A 493 62.34 79.85 -11.79
C LEU A 493 61.67 80.83 -12.78
N GLN A 494 60.54 81.45 -12.43
CA GLN A 494 59.79 82.36 -13.30
C GLN A 494 60.59 83.60 -13.74
N PRO A 495 61.30 84.34 -12.85
CA PRO A 495 62.14 85.47 -13.25
C PRO A 495 63.27 85.07 -14.20
N PHE A 496 63.72 83.82 -14.11
CA PHE A 496 64.70 83.24 -15.01
C PHE A 496 64.07 82.86 -16.37
N ARG A 497 62.86 82.29 -16.40
CA ARG A 497 62.09 82.01 -17.63
C ARG A 497 61.82 83.28 -18.43
N GLU A 498 61.28 84.31 -17.79
CA GLU A 498 60.89 85.57 -18.44
C GLU A 498 62.08 86.29 -19.06
N ARG A 499 63.26 86.20 -18.43
CA ARG A 499 64.50 86.83 -18.90
C ARG A 499 65.20 86.07 -20.02
N THR A 500 65.03 84.75 -20.08
CA THR A 500 65.68 83.89 -21.07
C THR A 500 64.76 83.51 -22.24
N GLY A 501 63.46 83.82 -22.16
CA GLY A 501 62.47 83.53 -23.20
C GLY A 501 62.12 82.04 -23.33
N LEU A 502 62.55 81.21 -22.38
CA LEU A 502 62.27 79.77 -22.36
C LEU A 502 60.93 79.51 -21.65
N THR A 503 59.99 78.93 -22.39
CA THR A 503 58.66 78.55 -21.89
C THR A 503 58.69 77.26 -21.06
N ASP A 504 59.72 76.42 -21.19
CA ASP A 504 59.82 75.15 -20.45
C ASP A 504 61.26 74.85 -19.97
N LEU A 505 61.52 75.09 -18.68
CA LEU A 505 62.79 74.77 -18.02
C LEU A 505 62.92 73.28 -17.63
N LYS A 506 61.81 72.52 -17.57
CA LYS A 506 61.85 71.07 -17.25
C LYS A 506 62.36 70.28 -18.45
N ALA A 507 61.94 70.68 -19.64
CA ALA A 507 62.44 70.21 -20.92
C ALA A 507 63.98 70.32 -21.05
N TYR A 508 64.55 71.46 -20.64
CA TYR A 508 66.00 71.67 -20.61
C TYR A 508 66.71 70.75 -19.61
N ASP A 509 66.16 70.61 -18.40
CA ASP A 509 66.73 69.73 -17.36
C ASP A 509 66.74 68.24 -17.76
N GLN A 510 65.70 67.78 -18.48
CA GLN A 510 65.65 66.42 -19.02
C GLN A 510 66.62 66.20 -20.19
N ALA A 511 66.76 67.18 -21.09
CA ALA A 511 67.71 67.11 -22.20
C ALA A 511 69.17 67.15 -21.72
N MET A 512 69.50 68.02 -20.75
CA MET A 512 70.83 68.11 -20.15
C MET A 512 71.15 66.96 -19.19
N GLY A 513 70.14 66.41 -18.51
CA GLY A 513 70.27 65.21 -17.67
C GLY A 513 70.67 63.99 -18.49
N LYS A 514 69.95 63.72 -19.60
CA LYS A 514 70.30 62.65 -20.54
C LYS A 514 71.64 62.90 -21.24
N SER A 515 71.94 64.14 -21.63
CA SER A 515 73.25 64.47 -22.21
C SER A 515 74.41 64.34 -21.21
N ARG A 516 74.16 64.41 -19.89
CA ARG A 516 75.16 64.13 -18.83
C ARG A 516 75.31 62.64 -18.56
N GLU A 517 74.22 61.86 -18.62
CA GLU A 517 74.26 60.39 -18.51
C GLU A 517 74.97 59.75 -19.72
N GLU A 518 74.68 60.21 -20.95
CA GLU A 518 75.37 59.79 -22.18
C GLU A 518 76.84 60.23 -22.27
N PHE A 519 77.30 61.15 -21.41
CA PHE A 519 78.71 61.56 -21.31
C PHE A 519 79.48 60.78 -20.22
N GLN A 520 78.78 59.97 -19.42
CA GLN A 520 79.36 59.15 -18.35
C GLN A 520 79.37 57.64 -18.65
N GLU A 521 78.72 57.18 -19.73
CA GLU A 521 79.00 55.90 -20.41
C GLU A 521 80.02 56.08 -21.54
#